data_AF-A0AAD6FLL6-F1
#
_entry.id   AF-A0AAD6FLL6-F1
#
_cell.length_a   1.000
_cell.length_b   1.000
_cell.length_c   1.000
_cell.angle_alpha   90.00
_cell.angle_beta   90.00
_cell.angle_gamma   90.00
#
_symmetry.space_group_name_H-M   'P 1'
#
loop_
_entity.id
_entity.type
_entity.pdbx_description
1 polymer ?
#
loop_
_entity_poly.entity_id
_entity_poly.type
_entity_poly.pdbx_seq_one_letter_code
_entity_poly.pdbx_strand_id
1 'polypeptide(L)'
;MLLLLMPAAVNTYSVSGFEKPSAIQQRAIKQIIKGRDLLCAAFRSQSGTGKTATFCVSVLQCLDIQVRETQALILAPTRELAGQIQKVLLALGDYMNVQCHACIGGTNVGEDIRKLDYGQHVVSGTPGRVFGETPAR
;
A
#
# COMPACT_ATOMS: atom_id res chain seq x y z
N MET A 1 12.73 -18.02 -10.76
CA MET A 1 12.18 -17.67 -9.43
C MET A 1 11.29 -16.43 -9.52
N LEU A 2 10.29 -16.46 -10.42
CA LEU A 2 9.25 -15.43 -10.61
C LEU A 2 7.88 -15.92 -10.08
N LEU A 3 7.88 -17.08 -9.42
CA LEU A 3 6.74 -18.00 -9.27
C LEU A 3 5.93 -17.82 -7.99
N LEU A 4 6.13 -16.71 -7.26
CA LEU A 4 5.40 -16.41 -6.01
C LEU A 4 4.58 -15.13 -6.09
N LEU A 5 4.56 -14.45 -7.24
CA LEU A 5 3.62 -13.37 -7.45
C LEU A 5 2.31 -14.01 -7.93
N MET A 6 1.17 -13.67 -7.33
CA MET A 6 -0.14 -14.03 -7.89
C MET A 6 -0.17 -13.68 -9.39
N PRO A 7 -0.85 -14.45 -10.25
CA PRO A 7 -0.94 -14.16 -11.68
C PRO A 7 -1.33 -12.70 -11.96
N ALA A 8 -2.19 -12.13 -11.11
CA ALA A 8 -2.55 -10.72 -11.11
C ALA A 8 -1.34 -9.79 -10.96
N ALA A 9 -0.47 -10.00 -9.96
CA ALA A 9 0.69 -9.15 -9.71
C ALA A 9 1.72 -9.19 -10.86
N VAL A 10 1.89 -10.34 -11.54
CA VAL A 10 2.78 -10.44 -12.72
C VAL A 10 2.21 -9.66 -13.92
N ASN A 11 0.89 -9.73 -14.13
CA ASN A 11 0.22 -8.93 -15.15
C ASN A 11 0.28 -7.44 -14.82
N THR A 12 0.11 -7.06 -13.56
CA THR A 12 0.13 -5.64 -13.18
C THR A 12 1.50 -4.98 -13.39
N TYR A 13 2.60 -5.69 -13.12
CA TYR A 13 3.95 -5.20 -13.42
C TYR A 13 4.15 -4.95 -14.92
N SER A 14 3.68 -5.87 -15.76
CA SER A 14 3.79 -5.76 -17.22
C SER A 14 2.87 -4.69 -17.83
N VAL A 15 1.67 -4.49 -17.28
CA VAL A 15 0.70 -3.50 -17.76
C VAL A 15 1.06 -2.07 -17.34
N SER A 16 1.71 -1.89 -16.20
CA SER A 16 2.04 -0.56 -15.66
C SER A 16 3.38 0.01 -16.15
N GLY A 17 4.01 -0.62 -17.16
CA GLY A 17 5.31 -0.19 -17.69
C GLY A 17 6.49 -0.44 -16.74
N PHE A 18 6.30 -1.23 -15.68
CA PHE A 18 7.39 -1.62 -14.79
C PHE A 18 8.08 -2.85 -15.37
N GLU A 19 9.23 -2.64 -16.01
CA GLU A 19 10.15 -3.74 -16.34
C GLU A 19 10.49 -4.56 -15.09
N LYS A 20 10.93 -5.80 -15.34
CA LYS A 20 11.28 -6.83 -14.35
C LYS A 20 11.91 -6.22 -13.07
N PRO A 21 11.35 -6.46 -11.87
CA PRO A 21 11.83 -5.81 -10.66
C PRO A 21 13.30 -6.11 -10.43
N SER A 22 14.06 -5.13 -9.93
CA SER A 22 15.50 -5.29 -9.66
C SER A 22 15.74 -6.40 -8.62
N ALA A 23 16.96 -6.95 -8.60
CA ALA A 23 17.31 -8.01 -7.64
C ALA A 23 17.06 -7.60 -6.17
N ILE A 24 17.24 -6.31 -5.86
CA ILE A 24 16.98 -5.75 -4.54
C ILE A 24 15.47 -5.72 -4.25
N GLN A 25 14.64 -5.32 -5.22
CA GLN A 25 13.17 -5.31 -5.08
C GLN A 25 12.61 -6.73 -4.90
N GLN A 26 13.10 -7.69 -5.69
CA GLN A 26 12.70 -9.10 -5.55
C GLN A 26 13.05 -9.66 -4.17
N ARG A 27 14.25 -9.31 -3.66
CA ARG A 27 14.67 -9.72 -2.32
C ARG A 27 13.81 -9.07 -1.24
N ALA A 28 13.43 -7.80 -1.40
CA ALA A 28 12.53 -7.13 -0.47
C ALA A 28 11.14 -7.80 -0.43
N ILE A 29 10.50 -7.98 -1.59
CA ILE A 29 9.18 -8.63 -1.72
C ILE A 29 9.15 -9.99 -0.99
N LYS A 30 10.15 -10.85 -1.25
CA LYS A 30 10.24 -12.18 -0.65
C LYS A 30 10.32 -12.16 0.89
N GLN A 31 10.86 -11.10 1.46
CA GLN A 31 11.02 -10.96 2.90
C GLN A 31 9.72 -10.45 3.55
N ILE A 32 9.01 -9.53 2.89
CA ILE A 32 7.71 -9.02 3.33
C ILE A 32 6.67 -10.15 3.36
N ILE A 33 6.59 -10.96 2.29
CA ILE A 33 5.66 -12.11 2.22
C ILE A 33 5.91 -13.13 3.32
N LYS A 34 7.14 -13.21 3.84
CA LYS A 34 7.49 -14.10 4.96
C LYS A 34 7.12 -13.52 6.34
N GLY A 35 6.43 -12.38 6.38
CA GLY A 35 6.08 -11.68 7.62
C GLY A 35 7.30 -11.14 8.37
N ARG A 36 8.43 -10.91 7.69
CA ARG A 36 9.64 -10.37 8.32
C ARG A 36 9.69 -8.86 8.20
N ASP A 37 10.04 -8.21 9.29
CA ASP A 37 10.31 -6.79 9.32
C ASP A 37 11.50 -6.44 8.40
N LEU A 38 11.33 -5.38 7.62
CA LEU A 38 12.33 -4.93 6.67
C LEU A 38 12.62 -3.44 6.81
N LEU A 39 13.78 -3.14 7.36
CA LEU A 39 14.44 -1.85 7.17
C LEU A 39 15.22 -1.88 5.86
N CYS A 40 14.53 -1.67 4.75
CA CYS A 40 15.18 -1.82 3.44
C CYS A 40 15.96 -0.55 3.05
N ALA A 41 17.29 -0.64 2.96
CA ALA A 41 18.14 0.35 2.29
C ALA A 41 17.77 0.51 0.79
N ALA A 42 17.07 -0.47 0.21
CA ALA A 42 16.42 -0.37 -1.10
C ALA A 42 15.51 0.86 -1.23
N PHE A 43 14.81 1.22 -0.14
CA PHE A 43 13.90 2.36 -0.06
C PHE A 43 14.62 3.70 0.15
N ARG A 44 15.94 3.70 0.44
CA ARG A 44 16.77 4.91 0.57
C ARG A 44 17.38 5.41 -0.74
N SER A 45 17.27 4.65 -1.83
CA SER A 45 17.81 5.07 -3.14
C SER A 45 17.01 6.23 -3.74
N GLN A 46 17.62 7.06 -4.60
CA GLN A 46 17.04 8.23 -5.28
C GLN A 46 15.58 8.04 -5.76
N SER A 47 14.79 9.12 -5.65
CA SER A 47 13.41 9.25 -6.13
C SER A 47 13.26 8.76 -7.59
N GLY A 48 12.19 8.03 -7.90
CA GLY A 48 11.80 7.67 -9.28
C GLY A 48 11.94 6.19 -9.73
N THR A 49 12.28 5.25 -8.84
CA THR A 49 12.70 3.87 -9.24
C THR A 49 11.73 2.72 -8.89
N GLY A 50 10.41 2.96 -8.87
CA GLY A 50 9.43 1.85 -8.68
C GLY A 50 9.37 1.24 -7.28
N LYS A 51 9.89 1.96 -6.28
CA LYS A 51 9.86 1.58 -4.86
C LYS A 51 8.44 1.47 -4.31
N THR A 52 7.63 2.49 -4.57
CA THR A 52 6.22 2.51 -4.16
C THR A 52 5.47 1.31 -4.74
N ALA A 53 5.66 1.01 -6.02
CA ALA A 53 5.06 -0.16 -6.66
C ALA A 53 5.52 -1.48 -6.00
N THR A 54 6.82 -1.63 -5.73
CA THR A 54 7.36 -2.81 -5.03
C THR A 54 6.70 -3.03 -3.67
N PHE A 55 6.58 -1.96 -2.88
CA PHE A 55 5.92 -2.02 -1.59
C PHE A 55 4.42 -2.33 -1.72
N CYS A 56 3.71 -1.63 -2.61
CA CYS A 56 2.28 -1.84 -2.83
C CYS A 56 1.98 -3.27 -3.29
N VAL A 57 2.76 -3.85 -4.21
CA VAL A 57 2.59 -5.25 -4.61
C VAL A 57 2.83 -6.20 -3.45
N SER A 58 3.82 -5.92 -2.61
CA SER A 58 4.08 -6.75 -1.44
C SER A 58 2.90 -6.73 -0.47
N VAL A 59 2.30 -5.56 -0.23
CA VAL A 59 1.08 -5.42 0.57
C VAL A 59 -0.06 -6.20 -0.04
N LEU A 60 -0.36 -5.98 -1.34
CA LEU A 60 -1.45 -6.64 -2.05
C LEU A 60 -1.36 -8.18 -1.98
N GLN A 61 -0.15 -8.74 -1.97
CA GLN A 61 0.06 -10.19 -1.88
C GLN A 61 -0.19 -10.78 -0.50
N CYS A 62 -0.19 -9.95 0.54
CA CYS A 62 -0.48 -10.36 1.90
C CYS A 62 -1.96 -10.20 2.25
N LEU A 63 -2.77 -9.54 1.40
CA LEU A 63 -4.18 -9.29 1.69
C LEU A 63 -5.06 -10.51 1.38
N ASP A 64 -6.02 -10.76 2.26
CA ASP A 64 -7.20 -11.55 1.96
C ASP A 64 -8.35 -10.61 1.54
N ILE A 65 -8.68 -10.61 0.24
CA ILE A 65 -9.71 -9.72 -0.31
C ILE A 65 -11.15 -10.17 0.05
N GLN A 66 -11.33 -11.37 0.61
CA GLN A 66 -12.65 -11.79 1.08
C GLN A 66 -13.01 -11.14 2.43
N VAL A 67 -12.00 -10.69 3.18
CA VAL A 67 -12.19 -10.07 4.51
C VAL A 67 -12.23 -8.55 4.37
N ARG A 68 -13.42 -7.96 4.60
CA ARG A 68 -13.67 -6.52 4.49
C ARG A 68 -13.22 -5.73 5.74
N GLU A 69 -11.99 -5.94 6.16
CA GLU A 69 -11.37 -5.27 7.31
C GLU A 69 -10.00 -4.72 6.94
N THR A 70 -9.51 -3.74 7.70
CA THR A 70 -8.17 -3.18 7.51
C THR A 70 -7.10 -4.17 7.94
N GLN A 71 -6.35 -4.66 6.96
CA GLN A 71 -5.28 -5.63 7.13
C GLN A 71 -3.88 -5.01 6.99
N ALA A 72 -3.79 -3.83 6.37
CA ALA A 72 -2.53 -3.11 6.21
C ALA A 72 -2.68 -1.61 6.47
N LEU A 73 -1.72 -1.06 7.23
CA LEU A 73 -1.57 0.37 7.47
C LEU A 73 -0.25 0.87 6.88
N ILE A 74 -0.31 1.96 6.11
CA ILE A 74 0.84 2.58 5.46
C ILE A 74 0.94 4.03 5.92
N LEU A 75 1.97 4.33 6.71
CA LEU A 75 2.22 5.68 7.20
C LEU A 75 3.14 6.43 6.26
N ALA A 76 2.71 7.61 5.82
CA ALA A 76 3.48 8.53 5.00
C ALA A 76 3.70 9.86 5.73
N PRO A 77 4.86 10.52 5.56
CA PRO A 77 5.15 11.78 6.24
C PRO A 77 4.33 12.96 5.71
N THR A 78 3.81 12.87 4.48
CA THR A 78 3.04 13.95 3.84
C THR A 78 1.71 13.46 3.28
N ARG A 79 0.76 14.39 3.14
CA ARG A 79 -0.60 14.12 2.62
C ARG A 79 -0.54 13.67 1.16
N GLU A 80 0.33 14.31 0.40
CA GLU A 80 0.54 14.07 -1.02
C GLU A 80 1.04 12.64 -1.25
N LEU A 81 2.00 12.18 -0.43
CA LEU A 81 2.53 10.83 -0.53
C LEU A 81 1.49 9.78 -0.12
N ALA A 82 0.74 10.02 0.96
CA ALA A 82 -0.35 9.11 1.37
C ALA A 82 -1.39 8.93 0.25
N GLY A 83 -1.80 10.02 -0.41
CA GLY A 83 -2.72 9.99 -1.54
C GLY A 83 -2.12 9.32 -2.79
N GLN A 84 -0.83 9.53 -3.07
CA GLN A 84 -0.15 8.84 -4.16
C GLN A 84 -0.10 7.32 -3.93
N ILE A 85 0.18 6.88 -2.70
CA ILE A 85 0.19 5.46 -2.33
C ILE A 85 -1.18 4.84 -2.56
N GLN A 86 -2.26 5.49 -2.12
CA GLN A 86 -3.63 5.01 -2.34
C GLN A 86 -3.91 4.82 -3.84
N LYS A 87 -3.58 5.81 -4.68
CA LYS A 87 -3.76 5.71 -6.14
C LYS A 87 -3.01 4.53 -6.74
N VAL A 88 -1.77 4.31 -6.31
CA VAL A 88 -0.95 3.17 -6.78
C VAL A 88 -1.55 1.84 -6.33
N LEU A 89 -2.00 1.71 -5.08
CA LEU A 89 -2.64 0.49 -4.58
C LEU A 89 -3.92 0.15 -5.36
N LEU A 90 -4.79 1.13 -5.58
CA LEU A 90 -6.03 0.94 -6.32
C LEU A 90 -5.73 0.58 -7.79
N ALA A 91 -4.79 1.26 -8.44
CA ALA A 91 -4.41 0.94 -9.81
C ALA A 91 -3.79 -0.46 -9.94
N LEU A 92 -2.95 -0.88 -8.98
CA LEU A 92 -2.29 -2.18 -9.04
C LEU A 92 -3.22 -3.33 -8.65
N GLY A 93 -4.16 -3.08 -7.73
CA GLY A 93 -5.10 -4.06 -7.19
C GLY A 93 -6.50 -4.00 -7.81
N ASP A 94 -6.68 -3.27 -8.91
CA ASP A 94 -7.96 -3.11 -9.61
C ASP A 94 -8.60 -4.48 -9.94
N TYR A 95 -7.81 -5.39 -10.51
CA TYR A 95 -8.23 -6.77 -10.80
C TYR A 95 -8.55 -7.62 -9.57
N MET A 96 -8.13 -7.19 -8.38
CA MET A 96 -8.40 -7.87 -7.12
C MET A 96 -9.65 -7.30 -6.43
N ASN A 97 -10.20 -6.17 -6.89
CA ASN A 97 -11.23 -5.40 -6.18
C ASN A 97 -10.80 -4.93 -4.78
N VAL A 98 -9.50 -4.59 -4.64
CA VAL A 98 -8.98 -4.08 -3.37
C VAL A 98 -9.62 -2.74 -3.01
N GLN A 99 -9.83 -2.52 -1.72
CA GLN A 99 -10.35 -1.27 -1.17
C GLN A 99 -9.24 -0.59 -0.38
N CYS A 100 -8.99 0.68 -0.68
CA CYS A 100 -7.96 1.47 -0.02
C CYS A 100 -8.46 2.88 0.24
N HIS A 101 -8.26 3.38 1.46
CA HIS A 101 -8.60 4.75 1.85
C HIS A 101 -7.38 5.50 2.37
N ALA A 102 -7.29 6.80 2.06
CA ALA A 102 -6.22 7.67 2.54
C ALA A 102 -6.73 8.59 3.66
N CYS A 103 -6.30 8.32 4.90
CA CYS A 103 -6.58 9.16 6.06
C CYS A 103 -5.55 10.31 6.12
N ILE A 104 -5.92 11.46 5.56
CA ILE A 104 -5.07 12.67 5.51
C ILE A 104 -5.77 13.87 6.16
N GLY A 105 -5.00 14.71 6.87
CA GLY A 105 -5.53 15.93 7.49
C GLY A 105 -6.19 16.89 6.51
N GLY A 106 -6.99 17.83 7.00
CA GLY A 106 -7.70 18.81 6.17
C GLY A 106 -8.92 18.26 5.40
N THR A 107 -9.33 17.02 5.68
CA THR A 107 -10.57 16.39 5.22
C THR A 107 -11.50 16.12 6.41
N ASN A 108 -12.76 15.79 6.16
CA ASN A 108 -13.73 15.52 7.22
C ASN A 108 -13.45 14.15 7.90
N VAL A 109 -13.26 14.12 9.22
CA VAL A 109 -13.01 12.88 9.97
C VAL A 109 -14.20 11.92 9.87
N GLY A 110 -15.42 12.44 9.84
CA GLY A 110 -16.63 11.63 9.68
C GLY A 110 -16.69 10.91 8.33
N GLU A 111 -16.07 11.44 7.28
CA GLU A 111 -15.94 10.72 6.00
C GLU A 111 -14.94 9.58 6.09
N ASP A 112 -13.81 9.79 6.79
CA ASP A 112 -12.83 8.73 7.05
C ASP A 112 -13.48 7.58 7.83
N ILE A 113 -14.18 7.89 8.93
CA ILE A 113 -14.88 6.90 9.76
C ILE A 113 -15.87 6.11 8.92
N ARG A 114 -16.74 6.80 8.16
CA ARG A 114 -17.71 6.11 7.28
C ARG A 114 -17.01 5.19 6.28
N LYS A 115 -15.93 5.64 5.63
CA LYS A 115 -15.18 4.84 4.67
C LYS A 115 -14.58 3.59 5.32
N LEU A 116 -14.04 3.73 6.53
CA LEU A 116 -13.49 2.63 7.31
C LEU A 116 -14.59 1.63 7.72
N ASP A 117 -15.76 2.11 8.15
CA ASP A 117 -16.92 1.27 8.48
C ASP A 117 -17.44 0.48 7.28
N TYR A 118 -17.33 1.03 6.06
CA TYR A 118 -17.66 0.31 4.82
C TYR A 118 -16.67 -0.83 4.48
N GLY A 119 -15.53 -0.91 5.18
CA GLY A 119 -14.50 -1.92 4.99
C GLY A 119 -13.42 -1.49 3.99
N GLN A 120 -12.21 -1.23 4.49
CA GLN A 120 -11.04 -0.90 3.69
C GLN A 120 -9.93 -1.88 3.99
N HIS A 121 -9.45 -2.62 2.98
CA HIS A 121 -8.36 -3.60 3.15
C HIS A 121 -7.03 -2.92 3.51
N VAL A 122 -6.79 -1.74 2.96
CA VAL A 122 -5.59 -0.94 3.20
C VAL A 122 -5.94 0.48 3.59
N VAL A 123 -5.24 1.01 4.58
CA VAL A 123 -5.28 2.42 4.94
C VAL A 123 -3.91 3.03 4.68
N SER A 124 -3.83 4.09 3.89
CA SER A 124 -2.66 4.97 3.85
C SER A 124 -2.96 6.24 4.65
N GLY A 125 -1.97 6.86 5.28
CA GLY A 125 -2.26 8.09 6.02
C GLY A 125 -1.07 8.77 6.64
N THR A 126 -1.28 10.00 7.10
CA THR A 126 -0.26 10.70 7.89
C THR A 126 -0.39 10.30 9.37
N PRO A 127 0.72 10.14 10.12
CA PRO A 127 0.67 9.74 11.52
C PRO A 127 -0.28 10.59 12.35
N GLY A 128 -0.25 11.91 12.18
CA GLY A 128 -1.12 12.83 12.92
C GLY A 128 -2.62 12.70 12.63
N ARG A 129 -3.02 12.12 11.48
CA ARG A 129 -4.43 11.86 11.17
C ARG A 129 -4.87 10.46 11.60
N VAL A 130 -3.98 9.48 11.48
CA VAL A 130 -4.25 8.08 11.84
C VAL A 130 -4.24 7.87 13.36
N PHE A 131 -3.25 8.45 14.04
CA PHE A 131 -3.12 8.35 15.51
C PHE A 131 -3.69 9.56 16.25
N GLY A 132 -4.01 10.63 15.53
CA GLY A 132 -4.37 11.91 16.14
C GLY A 132 -5.54 11.77 17.09
N GLU A 133 -5.23 11.87 18.38
CA GLU A 133 -6.17 12.24 19.43
C GLU A 133 -6.78 13.60 19.06
N THR A 134 -7.88 13.58 18.32
CA THR A 134 -8.78 14.73 18.36
C THR A 134 -9.65 14.45 19.58
N PRO A 135 -9.48 15.14 20.72
CA PRO A 135 -10.47 15.04 21.78
C PRO A 135 -11.81 15.41 21.15
N ALA A 136 -12.79 14.53 21.29
CA ALA A 136 -14.17 14.86 20.98
C ALA A 136 -14.47 16.21 21.65
N ARG A 137 -14.65 17.25 20.83
CA ARG A 137 -15.24 18.51 21.25
C ARG A 137 -16.54 18.66 20.49
#